data_AF-A0A851THN7-F1
#
_entry.id   AF-A0A851THN7-F1
#
_cell.length_a   1.000
_cell.length_b   1.000
_cell.length_c   1.000
_cell.angle_alpha   90.00
_cell.angle_beta   90.00
_cell.angle_gamma   90.00
#
_symmetry.space_group_name_H-M   'P 1'
#
loop_
_entity.id
_entity.type
_entity.pdbx_description
1 polymer ?
#
loop_
_entity_poly.entity_id
_entity_poly.type
_entity_poly.pdbx_seq_one_letter_code
_entity_poly.pdbx_strand_id
1 'polypeptide(L)'
;RVFPPGAPPGPGAPAASTGSPPAALGPPPLGPVNAALRTGSARPTAEEPAEDCSVPADAVLIPLREALDACRPTVQKQVCEDIGRRLTVLGDMWAQGKLSAPVRKRMSLLVQELERRSWDAADEIHRSLMVDHVNEVSQWLVGVKRLIAEIRNLPTGEHAEPRDDKTESVPDQE
;
A
#
# COMPACT_ATOMS: atom_id res chain seq x y z
N ARG A 1 -23.09 33.84 39.23
CA ARG A 1 -23.58 34.39 37.93
C ARG A 1 -23.12 33.38 36.87
N VAL A 2 -23.98 32.42 36.51
CA VAL A 2 -25.07 32.52 35.50
C VAL A 2 -24.51 32.40 34.08
N PHE A 3 -25.03 31.37 33.39
CA PHE A 3 -24.81 30.83 32.04
C PHE A 3 -24.65 31.84 30.88
N PRO A 4 -24.22 31.36 29.69
CA PRO A 4 -25.26 31.13 28.67
C PRO A 4 -25.29 29.72 28.02
N PRO A 5 -26.48 29.29 27.54
CA PRO A 5 -26.77 28.03 26.85
C PRO A 5 -26.78 28.18 25.32
N GLY A 6 -26.62 27.06 24.58
CA GLY A 6 -26.74 27.03 23.11
C GLY A 6 -27.02 25.63 22.56
N ALA A 7 -28.31 25.35 22.36
CA ALA A 7 -29.02 24.20 21.79
C ALA A 7 -28.31 23.19 20.84
N PRO A 8 -28.65 21.89 20.97
CA PRO A 8 -28.70 20.94 19.84
C PRO A 8 -30.15 20.68 19.34
N PRO A 9 -30.31 20.11 18.12
CA PRO A 9 -31.44 20.31 17.22
C PRO A 9 -32.70 19.49 17.53
N GLY A 10 -33.85 20.01 17.10
CA GLY A 10 -35.16 19.40 17.29
C GLY A 10 -35.42 18.15 16.42
N PRO A 11 -36.36 17.28 16.83
CA PRO A 11 -36.77 16.11 16.07
C PRO A 11 -37.80 16.50 15.00
N GLY A 12 -37.37 16.51 13.73
CA GLY A 12 -38.25 16.60 12.58
C GLY A 12 -38.92 15.25 12.28
N ALA A 13 -40.24 15.28 12.16
CA ALA A 13 -41.19 14.18 12.00
C ALA A 13 -40.95 13.23 10.79
N PRO A 14 -41.57 12.03 10.81
CA PRO A 14 -41.55 11.06 9.71
C PRO A 14 -42.53 11.47 8.59
N ALA A 15 -42.09 11.38 7.33
CA ALA A 15 -42.97 11.46 6.17
C ALA A 15 -42.95 10.13 5.41
N ALA A 16 -44.08 9.43 5.48
CA ALA A 16 -44.41 8.30 4.64
C ALA A 16 -44.68 8.80 3.21
N SER A 17 -44.11 8.11 2.22
CA SER A 17 -44.57 8.16 0.83
C SER A 17 -44.82 6.74 0.35
N THR A 18 -46.11 6.42 0.30
CA THR A 18 -46.74 5.29 -0.39
C THR A 18 -46.56 5.37 -1.90
N GLY A 19 -46.30 4.23 -2.55
CA GLY A 19 -46.83 3.98 -3.90
C GLY A 19 -45.93 3.18 -4.85
N SER A 20 -46.13 1.86 -4.92
CA SER A 20 -45.89 1.04 -6.12
C SER A 20 -46.77 -0.22 -6.11
N PRO A 21 -47.74 -0.36 -7.04
CA PRO A 21 -48.37 -1.63 -7.39
C PRO A 21 -47.85 -2.19 -8.75
N PRO A 22 -48.20 -3.44 -9.10
CA PRO A 22 -47.24 -4.41 -9.62
C PRO A 22 -47.37 -4.70 -11.13
N ALA A 23 -46.30 -5.27 -11.71
CA ALA A 23 -46.39 -5.99 -12.98
C ALA A 23 -45.72 -7.37 -12.82
N ALA A 24 -46.57 -8.39 -12.81
CA ALA A 24 -46.20 -9.78 -13.01
C ALA A 24 -45.52 -9.96 -14.37
N LEU A 25 -44.61 -10.94 -14.50
CA LEU A 25 -44.36 -11.76 -15.70
C LEU A 25 -43.30 -12.84 -15.39
N GLY A 26 -43.79 -14.00 -14.91
CA GLY A 26 -43.35 -15.37 -15.23
C GLY A 26 -41.89 -15.84 -14.99
N PRO A 27 -41.67 -16.89 -14.18
CA PRO A 27 -40.45 -17.71 -14.30
C PRO A 27 -40.54 -18.62 -15.55
N PRO A 28 -39.50 -18.71 -16.40
CA PRO A 28 -39.44 -19.73 -17.43
C PRO A 28 -39.12 -21.12 -16.81
N PRO A 29 -39.55 -22.21 -17.48
CA PRO A 29 -39.69 -23.53 -16.89
C PRO A 29 -38.38 -24.30 -16.72
N LEU A 30 -38.45 -25.23 -15.76
CA LEU A 30 -37.52 -26.30 -15.45
C LEU A 30 -37.08 -27.07 -16.71
N GLY A 31 -35.78 -27.03 -17.01
CA GLY A 31 -35.13 -27.98 -17.90
C GLY A 31 -34.64 -29.20 -17.10
N PRO A 32 -35.05 -30.43 -17.45
CA PRO A 32 -34.62 -31.63 -16.73
C PRO A 32 -33.36 -32.27 -17.33
N VAL A 33 -32.57 -32.82 -16.41
CA VAL A 33 -31.59 -33.91 -16.51
C VAL A 33 -30.36 -33.74 -17.42
N ASN A 34 -29.19 -33.87 -16.79
CA ASN A 34 -28.14 -34.77 -17.26
C ASN A 34 -27.44 -35.36 -16.04
N ALA A 35 -27.96 -36.49 -15.55
CA ALA A 35 -27.25 -37.39 -14.67
C ALA A 35 -26.38 -38.29 -15.55
N ALA A 36 -25.11 -37.93 -15.72
CA ALA A 36 -24.11 -38.82 -16.29
C ALA A 36 -23.00 -39.03 -15.26
N LEU A 37 -22.99 -40.25 -14.73
CA LEU A 37 -22.00 -40.82 -13.84
C LEU A 37 -20.59 -40.64 -14.39
N ARG A 38 -19.73 -39.95 -13.64
CA ARG A 38 -18.28 -40.10 -13.74
C ARG A 38 -17.69 -40.16 -12.35
N THR A 39 -17.53 -41.39 -11.87
CA THR A 39 -16.55 -41.72 -10.84
C THR A 39 -15.18 -41.25 -11.32
N GLY A 40 -14.49 -40.50 -10.48
CA GLY A 40 -13.23 -39.84 -10.85
C GLY A 40 -12.68 -39.07 -9.67
N SER A 41 -12.05 -39.79 -8.76
CA SER A 41 -11.19 -39.25 -7.71
C SER A 41 -10.09 -38.40 -8.35
N ALA A 42 -10.23 -37.08 -8.30
CA ALA A 42 -9.12 -36.14 -8.39
C ALA A 42 -9.56 -34.81 -7.77
N ARG A 43 -8.92 -34.47 -6.66
CA ARG A 43 -8.88 -33.12 -6.08
C ARG A 43 -8.53 -32.11 -7.17
N PRO A 44 -9.33 -31.05 -7.32
CA PRO A 44 -8.77 -29.72 -7.15
C PRO A 44 -9.70 -28.91 -6.24
N THR A 45 -9.26 -28.67 -5.00
CA THR A 45 -9.65 -27.45 -4.31
C THR A 45 -8.88 -26.33 -5.00
N ALA A 46 -9.33 -25.96 -6.19
CA ALA A 46 -9.11 -24.62 -6.70
C ALA A 46 -10.14 -23.76 -5.99
N GLU A 47 -9.79 -23.33 -4.79
CA GLU A 47 -10.30 -22.05 -4.29
C GLU A 47 -9.74 -21.01 -5.26
N GLU A 48 -10.54 -20.69 -6.27
CA GLU A 48 -10.50 -19.40 -6.93
C GLU A 48 -11.09 -18.41 -5.93
N PRO A 49 -10.32 -17.57 -5.22
CA PRO A 49 -10.93 -16.47 -4.52
C PRO A 49 -11.34 -15.46 -5.58
N ALA A 50 -12.60 -15.05 -5.48
CA ALA A 50 -13.16 -13.94 -6.24
C ALA A 50 -12.16 -12.80 -6.42
N GLU A 51 -12.05 -12.30 -7.64
CA GLU A 51 -11.50 -11.00 -8.00
C GLU A 51 -12.27 -9.88 -7.27
N ASP A 52 -12.04 -9.75 -5.96
CA ASP A 52 -12.15 -8.47 -5.29
C ASP A 52 -10.85 -7.74 -5.61
N CYS A 53 -10.91 -6.46 -6.00
CA CYS A 53 -9.77 -5.59 -6.29
C CYS A 53 -8.90 -5.30 -5.05
N SER A 54 -8.59 -6.33 -4.26
CA SER A 54 -7.62 -6.35 -3.19
C SER A 54 -6.26 -6.63 -3.79
N VAL A 55 -5.41 -5.62 -3.79
CA VAL A 55 -3.97 -5.80 -3.99
C VAL A 55 -3.49 -6.96 -3.11
N PRO A 56 -2.82 -7.98 -3.67
CA PRO A 56 -2.27 -9.07 -2.86
C PRO A 56 -1.10 -8.55 -2.02
N ALA A 57 -1.03 -8.96 -0.76
CA ALA A 57 0.02 -8.54 0.17
C ALA A 57 1.42 -8.82 -0.39
N ASP A 58 1.58 -9.98 -1.05
CA ASP A 58 2.82 -10.41 -1.68
C ASP A 58 3.33 -9.43 -2.75
N ALA A 59 2.46 -8.81 -3.55
CA ALA A 59 2.89 -7.84 -4.57
C ALA A 59 3.55 -6.58 -3.97
N VAL A 60 3.33 -6.30 -2.68
CA VAL A 60 3.94 -5.18 -1.96
C VAL A 60 5.09 -5.67 -1.07
N LEU A 61 4.86 -6.76 -0.33
CA LEU A 61 5.81 -7.27 0.67
C LEU A 61 7.04 -7.94 0.05
N ILE A 62 6.90 -8.62 -1.10
CA ILE A 62 8.03 -9.26 -1.79
C ILE A 62 9.05 -8.20 -2.22
N PRO A 63 8.70 -7.19 -3.06
CA PRO A 63 9.68 -6.21 -3.54
C PRO A 63 10.28 -5.37 -2.41
N LEU A 64 9.53 -5.06 -1.34
CA LEU A 64 10.10 -4.39 -0.16
C LEU A 64 11.15 -5.26 0.54
N ARG A 65 10.94 -6.57 0.60
CA ARG A 65 11.85 -7.49 1.29
C ARG A 65 13.08 -7.79 0.44
N GLU A 66 12.94 -7.86 -0.88
CA GLU A 66 14.06 -7.91 -1.81
C GLU A 66 14.90 -6.63 -1.75
N ALA A 67 14.26 -5.46 -1.74
CA ALA A 67 14.97 -4.19 -1.61
C ALA A 67 15.73 -4.09 -0.27
N LEU A 68 15.17 -4.63 0.82
CA LEU A 68 15.86 -4.73 2.11
C LEU A 68 17.09 -5.63 2.04
N ASP A 69 16.99 -6.80 1.40
CA ASP A 69 18.12 -7.74 1.27
C ASP A 69 19.23 -7.14 0.40
N ALA A 70 18.87 -6.43 -0.68
CA ALA A 70 19.81 -5.69 -1.52
C ALA A 70 20.56 -4.59 -0.75
N CYS A 71 19.91 -3.98 0.24
CA CYS A 71 20.55 -2.96 1.08
C CYS A 71 21.43 -3.56 2.19
N ARG A 72 21.10 -4.76 2.68
CA ARG A 72 21.75 -5.43 3.81
C ARG A 72 23.28 -5.42 3.82
N PRO A 73 24.02 -5.59 2.70
CA PRO A 73 25.48 -5.54 2.71
C PRO A 73 26.05 -4.13 2.92
N THR A 74 25.25 -3.09 2.68
CA THR A 74 25.70 -1.69 2.67
C THR A 74 25.18 -0.91 3.88
N VAL A 75 24.02 -1.30 4.43
CA VAL A 75 23.47 -0.68 5.64
C VAL A 75 23.94 -1.34 6.92
N GLN A 76 23.89 -0.57 8.01
CA GLN A 76 24.05 -1.14 9.35
C GLN A 76 23.00 -2.24 9.60
N LYS A 77 23.47 -3.37 10.13
CA LYS A 77 22.64 -4.52 10.50
C LYS A 77 21.43 -4.13 11.36
N GLN A 78 21.59 -3.15 12.26
CA GLN A 78 20.51 -2.66 13.11
C GLN A 78 19.39 -1.97 12.32
N VAL A 79 19.74 -1.22 11.27
CA VAL A 79 18.78 -0.55 10.39
C VAL A 79 18.02 -1.59 9.57
N CYS A 80 18.73 -2.56 9.01
CA CYS A 80 18.13 -3.66 8.26
C CYS A 80 17.17 -4.50 9.15
N GLU A 81 17.56 -4.81 10.38
CA GLU A 81 16.70 -5.49 11.37
C GLU A 81 15.49 -4.67 11.82
N ASP A 82 15.64 -3.35 11.99
CA ASP A 82 14.50 -2.47 12.30
C ASP A 82 13.51 -2.44 11.15
N ILE A 83 13.96 -2.22 9.91
CA ILE A 83 13.10 -2.22 8.72
C ILE A 83 12.42 -3.59 8.57
N GLY A 84 13.16 -4.68 8.78
CA GLY A 84 12.62 -6.04 8.73
C GLY A 84 11.46 -6.24 9.72
N ARG A 85 11.63 -5.81 10.99
CA ARG A 85 10.56 -5.82 11.99
C ARG A 85 9.36 -4.97 11.57
N ARG A 86 9.58 -3.80 10.97
CA ARG A 86 8.51 -2.93 10.47
C ARG A 86 7.74 -3.57 9.31
N LEU A 87 8.42 -4.26 8.40
CA LEU A 87 7.79 -5.02 7.31
C LEU A 87 6.97 -6.21 7.85
N THR A 88 7.42 -6.87 8.92
CA THR A 88 6.61 -7.90 9.60
C THR A 88 5.33 -7.32 10.16
N VAL A 89 5.39 -6.16 10.82
CA VAL A 89 4.19 -5.45 11.32
C VAL A 89 3.24 -5.09 10.18
N LEU A 90 3.76 -4.58 9.05
CA LEU A 90 2.95 -4.31 7.86
C LEU A 90 2.23 -5.57 7.37
N GLY A 91 2.94 -6.70 7.26
CA GLY A 91 2.35 -7.97 6.85
C GLY A 91 1.29 -8.48 7.83
N ASP A 92 1.53 -8.36 9.14
CA ASP A 92 0.58 -8.72 10.19
C ASP A 92 -0.70 -7.86 10.10
N MET A 93 -0.57 -6.54 9.95
CA MET A 93 -1.73 -5.64 9.77
C MET A 93 -2.49 -5.92 8.48
N TRP A 94 -1.79 -6.28 7.41
CA TRP A 94 -2.39 -6.66 6.13
C TRP A 94 -3.20 -7.96 6.26
N ALA A 95 -2.61 -8.98 6.89
CA ALA A 95 -3.26 -10.28 7.11
C ALA A 95 -4.46 -10.17 8.06
N GLN A 96 -4.38 -9.30 9.07
CA GLN A 96 -5.49 -8.99 9.96
C GLN A 96 -6.59 -8.14 9.30
N GLY A 97 -6.37 -7.64 8.07
CA GLY A 97 -7.31 -6.73 7.41
C GLY A 97 -7.43 -5.36 8.09
N LYS A 98 -6.45 -4.98 8.92
CA LYS A 98 -6.38 -3.67 9.58
C LYS A 98 -5.96 -2.54 8.64
N LEU A 99 -5.58 -2.87 7.40
CA LEU A 99 -5.22 -1.91 6.38
C LEU A 99 -6.40 -1.63 5.47
N SER A 100 -6.85 -0.38 5.48
CA SER A 100 -7.89 0.12 4.60
C SER A 100 -7.55 -0.10 3.12
N ALA A 101 -8.55 -0.37 2.28
CA ALA A 101 -8.39 -0.52 0.83
C ALA A 101 -7.59 0.63 0.16
N PRO A 102 -7.81 1.93 0.49
CA PRO A 102 -6.99 3.02 -0.05
C PRO A 102 -5.51 2.91 0.35
N VAL A 103 -5.19 2.43 1.56
CA VAL A 103 -3.82 2.24 2.03
C VAL A 103 -3.15 1.14 1.22
N ARG A 104 -3.83 0.01 1.01
CA ARG A 104 -3.32 -1.11 0.21
C ARG A 104 -3.01 -0.69 -1.23
N LYS A 105 -3.91 0.06 -1.86
CA LYS A 105 -3.72 0.60 -3.22
C LYS A 105 -2.55 1.59 -3.31
N ARG A 106 -2.47 2.53 -2.36
CA ARG A 106 -1.36 3.50 -2.32
C ARG A 106 -0.02 2.82 -2.04
N MET A 107 -0.01 1.73 -1.29
CA MET A 107 1.21 0.99 -1.01
C MET A 107 1.75 0.28 -2.25
N SER A 108 0.88 -0.24 -3.13
CA SER A 108 1.31 -0.73 -4.45
C SER A 108 1.96 0.36 -5.28
N LEU A 109 1.38 1.57 -5.29
CA LEU A 109 1.96 2.70 -5.99
C LEU A 109 3.32 3.08 -5.39
N LEU A 110 3.46 3.09 -4.06
CA LEU A 110 4.72 3.39 -3.39
C LEU A 110 5.82 2.41 -3.82
N VAL A 111 5.50 1.11 -3.88
CA VAL A 111 6.42 0.07 -4.34
C VAL A 111 6.77 0.25 -5.82
N GLN A 112 5.80 0.58 -6.66
CA GLN A 112 6.05 0.84 -8.08
C GLN A 112 6.97 2.07 -8.27
N GLU A 113 6.79 3.12 -7.49
CA GLU A 113 7.68 4.29 -7.50
C GLU A 113 9.07 3.98 -6.91
N LEU A 114 9.16 3.06 -5.94
CA LEU A 114 10.42 2.54 -5.40
C LEU A 114 11.24 1.84 -6.50
N GLU A 115 10.60 0.99 -7.31
CA GLU A 115 11.25 0.31 -8.45
C GLU A 115 11.72 1.31 -9.52
N ARG A 116 10.93 2.36 -9.76
CA ARG A 116 11.26 3.44 -10.70
C ARG A 116 12.31 4.43 -10.16
N ARG A 117 12.76 4.26 -8.91
CA ARG A 117 13.64 5.19 -8.19
C ARG A 117 13.08 6.62 -8.12
N SER A 118 11.76 6.75 -8.17
CA SER A 118 11.04 8.02 -8.10
C SER A 118 10.78 8.39 -6.64
N TRP A 119 11.83 8.84 -5.95
CA TRP A 119 11.79 9.16 -4.52
C TRP A 119 10.80 10.29 -4.18
N ASP A 120 10.65 11.28 -5.06
CA ASP A 120 9.72 12.40 -4.87
C ASP A 120 8.25 11.93 -4.90
N ALA A 121 7.90 11.04 -5.85
CA ALA A 121 6.57 10.46 -5.93
C ALA A 121 6.27 9.56 -4.73
N ALA A 122 7.26 8.79 -4.26
CA ALA A 122 7.13 8.01 -3.03
C ALA A 122 6.90 8.90 -1.80
N ASP A 123 7.56 10.07 -1.70
CA ASP A 123 7.35 11.03 -0.60
C ASP A 123 5.96 11.70 -0.66
N GLU A 124 5.43 11.94 -1.86
CA GLU A 124 4.07 12.43 -2.05
C GLU A 124 3.02 11.41 -1.57
N ILE A 125 3.17 10.15 -1.96
CA ILE A 125 2.30 9.06 -1.48
C ILE A 125 2.41 8.92 0.05
N HIS A 126 3.62 9.03 0.60
CA HIS A 126 3.87 9.05 2.03
C HIS A 126 3.13 10.20 2.73
N ARG A 127 3.22 11.44 2.22
CA ARG A 127 2.47 12.59 2.76
C ARG A 127 0.97 12.37 2.72
N SER A 128 0.43 11.88 1.60
CA SER A 128 -1.00 11.57 1.49
C SER A 128 -1.43 10.49 2.50
N LEU A 129 -0.64 9.43 2.68
CA LEU A 129 -0.91 8.39 3.68
C LEU A 129 -0.85 8.93 5.12
N MET A 130 0.10 9.82 5.42
CA MET A 130 0.21 10.47 6.73
C MET A 130 -0.92 11.45 7.03
N VAL A 131 -1.60 12.01 6.02
CA VAL A 131 -2.74 12.91 6.24
C VAL A 131 -4.03 12.11 6.46
N ASP A 132 -4.28 11.10 5.63
CA ASP A 132 -5.55 10.39 5.63
C ASP A 132 -5.60 9.22 6.64
N HIS A 133 -4.50 8.48 6.83
CA HIS A 133 -4.49 7.19 7.53
C HIS A 133 -3.27 7.01 8.46
N VAL A 134 -2.85 8.08 9.15
CA VAL A 134 -1.63 8.09 10.00
C VAL A 134 -1.62 6.98 11.07
N ASN A 135 -2.79 6.68 11.65
CA ASN A 135 -2.90 5.71 12.73
C ASN A 135 -2.58 4.27 12.28
N GLU A 136 -2.83 3.96 11.00
CA GLU A 136 -2.54 2.65 10.42
C GLU A 136 -1.09 2.57 9.88
N VAL A 137 -0.59 3.65 9.28
CA VAL A 137 0.68 3.63 8.53
C VAL A 137 1.90 4.03 9.36
N SER A 138 1.76 4.92 10.35
CA SER A 138 2.90 5.51 11.08
C SER A 138 3.80 4.47 11.76
N GLN A 139 3.24 3.32 12.16
CA GLN A 139 3.96 2.29 12.90
C GLN A 139 5.03 1.56 12.05
N TRP A 140 4.82 1.41 10.75
CA TRP A 140 5.72 0.68 9.84
C TRP A 140 6.28 1.57 8.71
N LEU A 141 5.56 2.63 8.34
CA LEU A 141 5.93 3.52 7.23
C LEU A 141 7.24 4.27 7.49
N VAL A 142 7.59 4.55 8.75
CA VAL A 142 8.91 5.12 9.10
C VAL A 142 10.07 4.20 8.73
N GLY A 143 9.86 2.88 8.81
CA GLY A 143 10.83 1.88 8.36
C GLY A 143 10.93 1.85 6.84
N VAL A 144 9.80 1.97 6.13
CA VAL A 144 9.77 2.07 4.67
C VAL A 144 10.45 3.37 4.19
N LYS A 145 10.21 4.51 4.84
CA LYS A 145 10.89 5.77 4.54
C LYS A 145 12.40 5.65 4.76
N ARG A 146 12.82 4.96 5.82
CA ARG A 146 14.23 4.67 6.05
C ARG A 146 14.79 3.79 4.93
N LEU A 147 14.10 2.70 4.58
CA LEU A 147 14.47 1.81 3.48
C LEU A 147 14.68 2.59 2.17
N ILE A 148 13.74 3.47 1.81
CA ILE A 148 13.84 4.37 0.65
C ILE A 148 15.12 5.21 0.71
N ALA A 149 15.41 5.84 1.86
CA ALA A 149 16.60 6.66 2.02
C ALA A 149 17.89 5.83 1.91
N GLU A 150 17.90 4.60 2.41
CA GLU A 150 19.06 3.70 2.31
C GLU A 150 19.26 3.21 0.87
N ILE A 151 18.20 2.83 0.14
CA ILE A 151 18.30 2.45 -1.29
C ILE A 151 18.80 3.62 -2.13
N ARG A 152 18.36 4.85 -1.82
CA ARG A 152 18.88 6.07 -2.47
C ARG A 152 20.35 6.31 -2.16
N ASN A 153 20.77 5.98 -0.94
CA ASN A 153 22.15 6.15 -0.48
C ASN A 153 23.06 4.96 -0.84
N LEU A 154 22.51 3.87 -1.38
CA LEU A 154 23.33 2.83 -1.98
C LEU A 154 24.17 3.50 -3.08
N PRO A 155 25.51 3.33 -3.04
CA PRO A 155 26.35 3.72 -4.14
C PRO A 155 25.99 2.81 -5.32
N THR A 156 24.93 3.17 -6.04
CA THR A 156 24.76 2.76 -7.42
C THR A 156 26.00 3.29 -8.08
N GLY A 157 26.92 2.42 -8.52
CA GLY A 157 28.31 2.71 -8.87
C GLY A 157 28.50 3.69 -10.02
N GLU A 158 28.01 4.91 -9.86
CA GLU A 158 28.08 6.02 -10.80
C GLU A 158 27.88 7.32 -10.00
N HIS A 159 28.73 7.52 -9.00
CA HIS A 159 29.36 8.83 -8.85
C HIS A 159 30.84 8.66 -9.18
N ALA A 160 31.08 8.41 -10.47
CA ALA A 160 32.30 8.88 -11.09
C ALA A 160 32.26 10.41 -11.06
N GLU A 161 32.60 11.00 -9.93
CA GLU A 161 33.27 12.29 -9.94
C GLU A 161 34.74 12.04 -9.59
N PRO A 162 35.60 11.79 -10.60
CA PRO A 162 36.98 12.19 -10.48
C PRO A 162 36.97 13.72 -10.42
N ARG A 163 36.94 14.29 -9.22
CA ARG A 163 37.32 15.69 -9.03
C ARG A 163 38.82 15.75 -8.85
N ASP A 164 39.53 15.37 -9.90
CA ASP A 164 40.95 15.64 -10.05
C ASP A 164 41.19 16.41 -11.35
N ASP A 165 41.83 17.56 -11.14
CA ASP A 165 42.63 18.35 -12.08
C ASP A 165 41.93 19.31 -13.05
N LYS A 166 42.26 20.61 -12.93
CA LYS A 166 43.13 21.28 -13.92
C LYS A 166 43.37 22.78 -13.65
N THR A 167 44.67 23.10 -13.58
CA THR A 167 45.36 24.34 -14.05
C THR A 167 45.23 25.64 -13.24
N GLU A 168 46.30 25.89 -12.48
CA GLU A 168 47.30 26.94 -12.78
C GLU A 168 46.75 28.23 -13.44
N SER A 169 46.81 29.33 -12.69
CA SER A 169 47.10 30.62 -13.30
C SER A 169 47.97 31.44 -12.37
N VAL A 170 49.19 31.63 -12.82
CA VAL A 170 50.26 32.47 -12.28
C VAL A 170 49.76 33.91 -12.05
N PRO A 171 50.09 34.56 -10.91
CA PRO A 171 50.08 36.01 -10.86
C PRO A 171 51.40 36.51 -11.44
N ASP A 172 51.38 36.91 -12.72
CA ASP A 172 52.44 37.68 -13.35
C ASP A 172 52.49 39.07 -12.69
N GLN A 173 53.66 39.40 -12.12
CA GLN A 173 54.01 40.73 -11.64
C GLN A 173 54.82 41.41 -12.75
N GLU A 174 54.38 42.56 -13.25
CA GLU A 174 55.17 43.78 -13.51
C GLU A 174 54.25 44.98 -13.76
#